data_AF-A0AAW7V7E4-F1
#
_entry.id   AF-A0AAW7V7E4-F1
#
_cell.length_a   1.000
_cell.length_b   1.000
_cell.length_c   1.000
_cell.angle_alpha   90.00
_cell.angle_beta   90.00
_cell.angle_gamma   90.00
#
_symmetry.space_group_name_H-M   'P 1'
#
loop_
_entity.id
_entity.type
_entity.pdbx_description
1 polymer ?
#
loop_
_entity_poly.entity_id
_entity_poly.type
_entity_poly.pdbx_seq_one_letter_code
_entity_poly.pdbx_strand_id
1 'polypeptide(L)'
;ENRTPGSLPGTKTQMTIRSKTYKGSGFNELKFDDATGKEQVYIHAQKNMNTEVLNNRTTDVINNHAETIGNNQMIAVTNNQIQTVGVNQIETVGSNQIIKVGSVQVETIGLVRALTVGVAYQTTVGGIMNTSVALMQSSQIGLHKSLMVGLGYDVKVGNNVTFTVGKTKKDDTGQTAIYSAG
;
A
#
# COMPACT_ATOMS: atom_id res chain seq x y z
N GLU A 1 42.99 -22.04 9.19
CA GLU A 1 43.65 -21.51 7.98
C GLU A 1 42.61 -21.03 6.99
N ASN A 2 42.78 -19.83 6.46
CA ASN A 2 41.95 -19.31 5.36
C ASN A 2 42.56 -19.81 4.04
N ARG A 3 41.93 -20.81 3.42
CA ARG A 3 42.44 -21.44 2.19
C ARG A 3 42.22 -20.53 0.99
N THR A 4 43.06 -20.69 -0.04
CA THR A 4 42.86 -19.99 -1.32
C THR A 4 41.46 -20.31 -1.87
N PRO A 5 40.78 -19.34 -2.51
CA PRO A 5 39.40 -19.53 -2.99
C PRO A 5 39.23 -20.72 -3.94
N GLY A 6 40.29 -21.10 -4.65
CA GLY A 6 40.37 -22.30 -5.47
C GLY A 6 41.78 -22.52 -6.02
N SER A 7 41.86 -23.33 -7.08
CA SER A 7 43.12 -23.62 -7.77
C SER A 7 43.44 -22.51 -8.78
N LEU A 8 44.70 -22.09 -8.80
CA LEU A 8 45.21 -21.21 -9.84
C LEU A 8 45.37 -21.98 -11.16
N PRO A 9 45.14 -21.33 -12.31
CA PRO A 9 44.84 -19.91 -12.49
C PRO A 9 43.33 -19.56 -12.42
N GLY A 10 42.45 -20.52 -12.13
CA GLY A 10 41.00 -20.36 -12.23
C GLY A 10 40.40 -19.31 -11.28
N THR A 11 40.94 -19.17 -10.07
CA THR A 11 40.47 -18.21 -9.06
C THR A 11 41.42 -17.02 -8.91
N LYS A 12 42.18 -16.67 -9.96
CA LYS A 12 43.22 -15.64 -9.90
C LYS A 12 42.70 -14.23 -9.56
N THR A 13 41.40 -13.97 -9.75
CA THR A 13 40.74 -12.69 -9.46
C THR A 13 39.95 -12.71 -8.16
N GLN A 14 39.99 -13.81 -7.40
CA GLN A 14 39.15 -14.00 -6.23
C GLN A 14 39.94 -13.89 -4.94
N MET A 15 39.31 -13.29 -3.93
CA MET A 15 39.76 -13.35 -2.55
C MET A 15 38.58 -13.67 -1.63
N THR A 16 38.85 -14.46 -0.59
CA THR A 16 37.81 -14.95 0.32
C THR A 16 38.32 -14.88 1.75
N ILE A 17 37.45 -14.50 2.68
CA ILE A 17 37.59 -14.77 4.11
C ILE A 17 36.45 -15.72 4.49
N ARG A 18 36.79 -16.99 4.77
CA ARG A 18 35.80 -18.02 5.09
C ARG A 18 36.11 -18.75 6.40
N SER A 19 35.09 -18.95 7.22
CA SER A 19 35.12 -19.82 8.41
C SER A 19 34.27 -21.07 8.19
N LYS A 20 34.64 -22.20 8.80
CA LYS A 20 33.79 -23.41 8.84
C LYS A 20 32.95 -23.41 10.12
N THR A 21 31.72 -23.91 10.04
CA THR A 21 30.92 -24.18 11.25
C THR A 21 31.67 -25.13 12.17
N TYR A 22 31.81 -24.76 13.45
CA TYR A 22 32.47 -25.61 14.43
C TYR A 22 31.61 -26.85 14.73
N LYS A 23 32.20 -28.05 14.61
CA LYS A 23 31.52 -29.34 14.84
C LYS A 23 30.19 -29.49 14.07
N GLY A 24 30.07 -28.86 12.90
CA GLY A 24 28.87 -28.93 12.06
C GLY A 24 29.16 -28.67 10.60
N SER A 25 28.12 -28.74 9.77
CA SER A 25 28.17 -28.35 8.37
C SER A 25 27.91 -26.84 8.20
N GLY A 26 28.47 -26.24 7.16
CA GLY A 26 28.24 -24.84 6.81
C GLY A 26 29.48 -23.95 6.91
N PHE A 27 29.29 -22.67 6.55
CA PHE A 27 30.36 -21.67 6.55
C PHE A 27 29.80 -20.25 6.61
N ASN A 28 30.61 -19.28 7.04
CA ASN A 28 30.36 -17.87 6.74
C ASN A 28 31.42 -17.39 5.75
N GLU A 29 31.06 -16.47 4.86
CA GLU A 29 31.95 -16.02 3.80
C GLU A 29 31.75 -14.55 3.47
N LEU A 30 32.88 -13.86 3.30
CA LEU A 30 33.00 -12.63 2.54
C LEU A 30 33.93 -12.92 1.36
N LYS A 31 33.44 -12.75 0.13
CA LYS A 31 34.20 -13.02 -1.10
C LYS A 31 34.15 -11.80 -2.02
N PHE A 32 35.29 -11.50 -2.63
CA PHE A 32 35.43 -10.55 -3.73
C PHE A 32 35.90 -11.30 -4.97
N ASP A 33 35.37 -10.93 -6.15
CA ASP A 33 35.85 -11.38 -7.46
C ASP A 33 36.00 -10.13 -8.34
N ASP A 34 37.22 -9.83 -8.78
CA ASP A 34 37.56 -8.63 -9.57
C ASP A 34 37.84 -8.98 -11.05
N ALA A 35 37.20 -10.04 -11.56
CA ALA A 35 37.23 -10.35 -12.98
C ALA A 35 36.53 -9.23 -13.78
N THR A 36 37.25 -8.63 -14.72
CA THR A 36 36.77 -7.48 -15.53
C THR A 36 35.39 -7.75 -16.14
N GLY A 37 34.41 -6.90 -15.79
CA GLY A 37 33.02 -6.98 -16.25
C GLY A 37 32.16 -8.02 -15.53
N LYS A 38 32.67 -8.64 -14.46
CA LYS A 38 31.99 -9.63 -13.61
C LYS A 38 32.30 -9.40 -12.12
N GLU A 39 32.62 -8.17 -11.76
CA GLU A 39 33.01 -7.79 -10.42
C GLU A 39 31.89 -8.08 -9.41
N GLN A 40 32.23 -8.70 -8.28
CA GLN A 40 31.25 -9.11 -7.28
C GLN A 40 31.79 -9.03 -5.86
N VAL A 41 30.95 -8.51 -4.96
CA VAL A 41 31.03 -8.78 -3.53
C VAL A 41 29.93 -9.75 -3.14
N TYR A 42 30.29 -10.84 -2.45
CA TYR A 42 29.36 -11.83 -1.94
C TYR A 42 29.51 -11.95 -0.42
N ILE A 43 28.38 -11.88 0.28
CA ILE A 43 28.29 -12.05 1.73
C ILE A 43 27.34 -13.20 2.02
N HIS A 44 27.81 -14.15 2.81
CA HIS A 44 27.01 -15.28 3.27
C HIS A 44 27.08 -15.42 4.78
N ALA A 45 25.92 -15.38 5.42
CA ALA A 45 25.75 -15.70 6.82
C ALA A 45 25.00 -17.03 6.95
N GLN A 46 25.57 -17.99 7.69
CA GLN A 46 25.00 -19.34 7.83
C GLN A 46 23.70 -19.36 8.63
N LYS A 47 23.54 -18.42 9.58
CA LYS A 47 22.40 -18.41 10.51
C LYS A 47 21.79 -17.02 10.68
N ASN A 48 22.54 -16.09 11.27
CA ASN A 48 22.09 -14.73 11.53
C ASN A 48 23.05 -13.75 10.88
N MET A 49 22.51 -12.68 10.30
CA MET A 49 23.27 -11.50 9.90
C MET A 49 22.70 -10.30 10.65
N ASN A 50 23.52 -9.66 11.48
CA ASN A 50 23.18 -8.39 12.11
C ASN A 50 23.95 -7.29 11.39
N THR A 51 23.29 -6.16 11.14
CA THR A 51 23.92 -4.95 10.59
C THR A 51 23.51 -3.79 11.47
N GLU A 52 24.47 -3.24 12.21
CA GLU A 52 24.28 -2.09 13.08
C GLU A 52 25.08 -0.92 12.50
N VAL A 53 24.42 0.23 12.33
CA VAL A 53 25.03 1.45 11.82
C VAL A 53 24.65 2.57 12.78
N LEU A 54 25.63 3.09 13.53
CA LEU A 54 25.39 4.04 14.62
C LEU A 54 25.09 5.47 14.17
N ASN A 55 25.36 5.78 12.89
CA ASN A 55 25.16 7.10 12.33
C ASN A 55 24.26 7.02 11.09
N ASN A 56 24.84 7.07 9.89
CA ASN A 56 24.08 7.09 8.64
C ASN A 56 24.37 5.85 7.80
N ARG A 57 23.32 5.28 7.20
CA ARG A 57 23.40 4.28 6.13
C ARG A 57 22.74 4.83 4.88
N THR A 58 23.50 4.91 3.80
CA THR A 58 22.98 5.20 2.44
C THR A 58 23.12 3.94 1.60
N THR A 59 22.08 3.63 0.82
CA THR A 59 22.12 2.56 -0.19
C THR A 59 21.74 3.17 -1.52
N ASP A 60 22.64 3.11 -2.50
CA ASP A 60 22.37 3.52 -3.88
C ASP A 60 22.56 2.31 -4.80
N VAL A 61 21.54 2.01 -5.61
CA VAL A 61 21.52 0.86 -6.53
C VAL A 61 21.13 1.37 -7.91
N ILE A 62 22.12 1.46 -8.79
CA ILE A 62 21.97 2.08 -10.12
C ILE A 62 21.02 1.31 -11.04
N ASN A 63 21.01 -0.02 -10.92
CA ASN A 63 20.18 -0.88 -11.74
C ASN A 63 19.00 -1.42 -10.93
N ASN A 64 19.08 -2.66 -10.45
CA ASN A 64 17.94 -3.36 -9.87
C ASN A 64 18.21 -3.77 -8.42
N HIS A 65 17.22 -3.59 -7.55
CA HIS A 65 17.19 -4.15 -6.20
C HIS A 65 16.05 -5.17 -6.11
N ALA A 66 16.34 -6.34 -5.56
CA ALA A 66 15.35 -7.38 -5.27
C ALA A 66 15.56 -7.90 -3.85
N GLU A 67 14.46 -8.02 -3.10
CA GLU A 67 14.45 -8.53 -1.73
C GLU A 67 13.38 -9.63 -1.63
N THR A 68 13.67 -10.69 -0.88
CA THR A 68 12.71 -11.76 -0.61
C THR A 68 12.82 -12.17 0.85
N ILE A 69 11.69 -12.11 1.55
CA ILE A 69 11.57 -12.45 2.96
C ILE A 69 10.74 -13.72 3.07
N GLY A 70 11.33 -14.80 3.56
CA GLY A 70 10.66 -16.10 3.65
C GLY A 70 9.63 -16.23 4.78
N ASN A 71 9.61 -15.29 5.73
CA ASN A 71 8.67 -15.30 6.84
C ASN A 71 8.12 -13.88 7.11
N ASN A 72 8.67 -13.15 8.08
CA ASN A 72 8.14 -11.84 8.49
C ASN A 72 9.11 -10.69 8.22
N GLN A 73 8.57 -9.55 7.77
CA GLN A 73 9.29 -8.28 7.66
C GLN A 73 8.65 -7.27 8.62
N MET A 74 9.47 -6.61 9.44
CA MET A 74 9.06 -5.48 10.28
C MET A 74 9.88 -4.27 9.89
N ILE A 75 9.21 -3.17 9.56
CA ILE A 75 9.83 -1.88 9.27
C ILE A 75 9.30 -0.88 10.29
N ALA A 76 10.19 -0.28 11.07
CA ALA A 76 9.87 0.76 12.02
C ALA A 76 10.64 2.04 11.66
N VAL A 77 9.90 3.09 11.30
CA VAL A 77 10.45 4.43 11.03
C VAL A 77 9.91 5.38 12.08
N THR A 78 10.78 5.97 12.89
CA THR A 78 10.39 6.78 14.06
C THR A 78 10.02 8.21 13.71
N ASN A 79 10.57 8.74 12.61
CA ASN A 79 10.30 10.09 12.11
C ASN A 79 9.48 10.01 10.82
N ASN A 80 10.12 10.23 9.67
CA ASN A 80 9.43 10.37 8.38
C ASN A 80 9.84 9.26 7.41
N GLN A 81 8.85 8.72 6.68
CA GLN A 81 9.06 7.88 5.51
C GLN A 81 8.56 8.64 4.28
N ILE A 82 9.45 8.85 3.30
CA ILE A 82 9.10 9.47 2.01
C ILE A 82 9.35 8.41 0.94
N GLN A 83 8.32 8.08 0.17
CA GLN A 83 8.38 7.14 -0.94
C GLN A 83 7.98 7.85 -2.22
N THR A 84 8.83 7.78 -3.24
CA THR A 84 8.55 8.28 -4.58
C THR A 84 8.66 7.10 -5.54
N VAL A 85 7.60 6.86 -6.31
CA VAL A 85 7.55 5.83 -7.35
C VAL A 85 7.34 6.52 -8.68
N GLY A 86 8.30 6.40 -9.59
CA GLY A 86 8.30 7.16 -10.85
C GLY A 86 7.31 6.64 -11.90
N VAL A 87 6.89 5.38 -11.80
CA VAL A 87 6.02 4.74 -12.80
C VAL A 87 4.84 4.04 -12.15
N ASN A 88 5.02 2.84 -11.59
CA ASN A 88 3.93 2.00 -11.09
C ASN A 88 4.24 1.46 -9.69
N GLN A 89 3.23 1.45 -8.82
CA GLN A 89 3.21 0.71 -7.56
C GLN A 89 2.10 -0.34 -7.63
N ILE A 90 2.45 -1.61 -7.38
CA ILE A 90 1.51 -2.72 -7.36
C ILE A 90 1.63 -3.38 -5.98
N GLU A 91 0.51 -3.45 -5.26
CA GLU A 91 0.44 -4.07 -3.93
C GLU A 91 -0.56 -5.23 -3.98
N THR A 92 -0.20 -6.36 -3.39
CA THR A 92 -1.08 -7.51 -3.22
C THR A 92 -1.01 -7.97 -1.77
N VAL A 93 -2.15 -7.98 -1.10
CA VAL A 93 -2.28 -8.42 0.29
C VAL A 93 -3.17 -9.66 0.32
N GLY A 94 -2.62 -10.78 0.79
CA GLY A 94 -3.32 -12.08 0.75
C GLY A 94 -4.39 -12.25 1.84
N SER A 95 -4.39 -11.43 2.88
CA SER A 95 -5.33 -11.51 3.99
C SER A 95 -5.91 -10.14 4.34
N ASN A 96 -5.37 -9.45 5.34
CA ASN A 96 -5.91 -8.18 5.82
C ASN A 96 -4.92 -7.02 5.62
N GLN A 97 -5.43 -5.87 5.20
CA GLN A 97 -4.71 -4.60 5.22
C GLN A 97 -5.40 -3.69 6.26
N ILE A 98 -4.65 -3.23 7.26
CA ILE A 98 -5.15 -2.32 8.30
C ILE A 98 -4.34 -1.04 8.25
N ILE A 99 -5.01 0.08 7.97
CA ILE A 99 -4.39 1.40 7.88
C ILE A 99 -4.97 2.28 8.98
N LYS A 100 -4.10 2.79 9.86
CA LYS A 100 -4.46 3.77 10.89
C LYS A 100 -3.67 5.04 10.66
N VAL A 101 -4.38 6.13 10.37
CA VAL A 101 -3.80 7.47 10.22
C VAL A 101 -4.13 8.28 11.46
N GLY A 102 -3.11 8.85 12.10
CA GLY A 102 -3.29 9.57 13.37
C GLY A 102 -3.86 10.98 13.24
N SER A 103 -3.76 11.60 12.06
CA SER A 103 -4.21 12.98 11.83
C SER A 103 -4.95 13.12 10.50
N VAL A 104 -4.25 13.27 9.38
CA VAL A 104 -4.86 13.57 8.07
C VAL A 104 -4.37 12.59 7.01
N GLN A 105 -5.32 12.14 6.17
CA GLN A 105 -5.04 11.43 4.92
C GLN A 105 -5.54 12.28 3.76
N VAL A 106 -4.68 12.53 2.76
CA VAL A 106 -5.04 13.20 1.51
C VAL A 106 -4.75 12.25 0.35
N GLU A 107 -5.72 12.06 -0.53
CA GLU A 107 -5.62 11.22 -1.73
C GLU A 107 -5.97 12.08 -2.94
N THR A 108 -5.05 12.22 -3.89
CA THR A 108 -5.28 12.90 -5.17
C THR A 108 -5.10 11.91 -6.30
N ILE A 109 -6.14 11.73 -7.11
CA ILE A 109 -6.15 10.81 -8.24
C ILE A 109 -6.27 11.62 -9.52
N GLY A 110 -5.27 11.49 -10.41
CA GLY A 110 -5.19 12.31 -11.63
C GLY A 110 -6.22 11.93 -12.70
N LEU A 111 -6.68 10.67 -12.74
CA LEU A 111 -7.60 10.17 -13.77
C LEU A 111 -8.82 9.44 -13.18
N VAL A 112 -8.63 8.24 -12.63
CA VAL A 112 -9.75 7.37 -12.21
C VAL A 112 -9.44 6.67 -10.89
N ARG A 113 -10.43 6.66 -9.99
CA ARG A 113 -10.46 5.82 -8.79
C ARG A 113 -11.59 4.80 -8.93
N ALA A 114 -11.26 3.51 -8.99
CA ALA A 114 -12.22 2.42 -9.01
C ALA A 114 -12.15 1.63 -7.70
N LEU A 115 -13.30 1.34 -7.09
CA LEU A 115 -13.41 0.58 -5.85
C LEU A 115 -14.45 -0.53 -6.02
N THR A 116 -14.03 -1.78 -5.86
CA THR A 116 -14.91 -2.95 -5.83
C THR A 116 -14.81 -3.59 -4.46
N VAL A 117 -15.95 -3.87 -3.84
CA VAL A 117 -16.03 -4.48 -2.50
C VAL A 117 -16.94 -5.70 -2.57
N GLY A 118 -16.43 -6.86 -2.14
CA GLY A 118 -17.11 -8.14 -2.36
C GLY A 118 -18.32 -8.39 -1.47
N VAL A 119 -18.33 -7.85 -0.24
CA VAL A 119 -19.38 -8.15 0.75
C VAL A 119 -20.03 -6.88 1.30
N ALA A 120 -19.29 -6.07 2.05
CA ALA A 120 -19.84 -4.91 2.74
C ALA A 120 -18.88 -3.73 2.71
N TYR A 121 -19.43 -2.53 2.52
CA TYR A 121 -18.71 -1.27 2.57
C TYR A 121 -19.43 -0.32 3.54
N GLN A 122 -18.71 0.17 4.54
CA GLN A 122 -19.22 1.10 5.54
C GLN A 122 -18.35 2.37 5.54
N THR A 123 -19.00 3.53 5.64
CA THR A 123 -18.34 4.81 5.88
C THR A 123 -19.00 5.48 7.06
N THR A 124 -18.21 5.80 8.09
CA THR A 124 -18.65 6.57 9.25
C THR A 124 -17.84 7.85 9.30
N VAL A 125 -18.52 9.00 9.33
CA VAL A 125 -17.88 10.32 9.45
C VAL A 125 -18.40 10.97 10.71
N GLY A 126 -17.49 11.29 11.64
CA GLY A 126 -17.85 11.94 12.91
C GLY A 126 -18.09 13.45 12.80
N GLY A 127 -17.66 14.07 11.70
CA GLY A 127 -17.85 15.49 11.40
C GLY A 127 -18.66 15.69 10.12
N ILE A 128 -18.14 16.50 9.21
CA ILE A 128 -18.81 16.86 7.96
C ILE A 128 -18.38 15.93 6.83
N MET A 129 -19.35 15.43 6.06
CA MET A 129 -19.13 14.76 4.78
C MET A 129 -19.62 15.68 3.65
N ASN A 130 -18.76 16.01 2.70
CA ASN A 130 -19.12 16.73 1.48
C ASN A 130 -18.80 15.87 0.25
N THR A 131 -19.67 15.88 -0.75
CA THR A 131 -19.46 15.23 -2.04
C THR A 131 -19.83 16.21 -3.14
N SER A 132 -18.85 16.63 -3.93
CA SER A 132 -19.06 17.48 -5.09
C SER A 132 -18.77 16.68 -6.36
N VAL A 133 -19.69 16.71 -7.32
CA VAL A 133 -19.58 15.98 -8.58
C VAL A 133 -19.90 16.94 -9.72
N ALA A 134 -18.93 17.14 -10.62
CA ALA A 134 -19.04 18.16 -11.66
C ALA A 134 -19.96 17.76 -12.82
N LEU A 135 -20.01 16.47 -13.16
CA LEU A 135 -20.72 15.98 -14.34
C LEU A 135 -21.98 15.20 -13.97
N MET A 136 -21.83 14.01 -13.39
CA MET A 136 -22.95 13.13 -13.08
C MET A 136 -22.65 12.26 -11.87
N GLN A 137 -23.64 12.15 -10.98
CA GLN A 137 -23.65 11.14 -9.92
C GLN A 137 -24.83 10.19 -10.15
N SER A 138 -24.57 8.89 -10.23
CA SER A 138 -25.59 7.84 -10.34
C SER A 138 -25.49 6.88 -9.15
N SER A 139 -26.64 6.40 -8.68
CA SER A 139 -26.75 5.48 -7.54
C SER A 139 -27.78 4.40 -7.89
N GLN A 140 -27.32 3.18 -8.09
CA GLN A 140 -28.17 2.01 -8.39
C GLN A 140 -28.14 1.05 -7.20
N ILE A 141 -29.32 0.72 -6.66
CA ILE A 141 -29.47 -0.17 -5.50
C ILE A 141 -30.42 -1.30 -5.88
N GLY A 142 -29.96 -2.54 -5.76
CA GLY A 142 -30.72 -3.71 -6.21
C GLY A 142 -31.86 -4.13 -5.28
N LEU A 143 -31.75 -3.86 -3.97
CA LEU A 143 -32.74 -4.29 -2.96
C LEU A 143 -33.45 -3.12 -2.28
N HIS A 144 -32.72 -2.35 -1.45
CA HIS A 144 -33.34 -1.32 -0.61
C HIS A 144 -32.38 -0.18 -0.31
N LYS A 145 -32.85 1.06 -0.50
CA LYS A 145 -32.16 2.30 -0.09
C LYS A 145 -32.98 3.00 0.99
N SER A 146 -32.35 3.29 2.13
CA SER A 146 -32.93 4.10 3.20
C SER A 146 -32.10 5.36 3.41
N LEU A 147 -32.78 6.49 3.67
CA LEU A 147 -32.18 7.75 4.04
C LEU A 147 -32.90 8.26 5.30
N MET A 148 -32.16 8.40 6.39
CA MET A 148 -32.64 8.98 7.64
C MET A 148 -31.84 10.24 7.92
N VAL A 149 -32.53 11.35 8.16
CA VAL A 149 -31.92 12.66 8.42
C VAL A 149 -32.51 13.22 9.70
N GLY A 150 -31.64 13.60 10.65
CA GLY A 150 -32.07 13.97 12.00
C GLY A 150 -32.65 15.37 12.15
N LEU A 151 -32.27 16.32 11.28
CA LEU A 151 -32.70 17.72 11.37
C LEU A 151 -33.40 18.20 10.09
N GLY A 152 -32.65 18.42 9.01
CA GLY A 152 -33.18 18.98 7.76
C GLY A 152 -32.58 18.30 6.54
N TYR A 153 -33.41 18.13 5.50
CA TYR A 153 -33.02 17.56 4.23
C TYR A 153 -33.49 18.45 3.08
N ASP A 154 -32.57 19.23 2.52
CA ASP A 154 -32.83 20.15 1.42
C ASP A 154 -32.48 19.53 0.08
N VAL A 155 -33.41 19.63 -0.88
CA VAL A 155 -33.21 19.19 -2.26
C VAL A 155 -33.54 20.34 -3.20
N LYS A 156 -32.52 20.89 -3.86
CA LYS A 156 -32.67 21.91 -4.89
C LYS A 156 -32.28 21.32 -6.25
N VAL A 157 -33.23 21.29 -7.17
CA VAL A 157 -33.02 20.77 -8.54
C VAL A 157 -33.19 21.93 -9.53
N GLY A 158 -32.23 22.08 -10.45
CA GLY A 158 -32.21 23.21 -11.37
C GLY A 158 -33.15 23.08 -12.57
N ASN A 159 -33.54 21.85 -12.94
CA ASN A 159 -34.42 21.61 -14.08
C ASN A 159 -35.61 20.72 -13.68
N ASN A 160 -35.49 19.39 -13.80
CA ASN A 160 -36.58 18.48 -13.52
C ASN A 160 -36.21 17.49 -12.41
N VAL A 161 -37.17 17.26 -11.51
CA VAL A 161 -37.18 16.12 -10.60
C VAL A 161 -38.27 15.16 -11.04
N THR A 162 -37.96 13.85 -11.09
CA THR A 162 -38.92 12.82 -11.48
C THR A 162 -38.85 11.66 -10.49
N PHE A 163 -40.02 11.25 -10.00
CA PHE A 163 -40.16 10.09 -9.14
C PHE A 163 -41.09 9.09 -9.82
N THR A 164 -40.55 7.93 -10.16
CA THR A 164 -41.34 6.80 -10.67
C THR A 164 -41.40 5.74 -9.59
N VAL A 165 -42.60 5.45 -9.09
CA VAL A 165 -42.81 4.48 -8.00
C VAL A 165 -43.76 3.40 -8.48
N GLY A 166 -43.28 2.15 -8.49
CA GLY A 166 -44.02 1.03 -9.09
C GLY A 166 -45.22 0.51 -8.28
N LYS A 167 -45.30 0.86 -6.97
CA LYS A 167 -46.43 0.48 -6.11
C LYS A 167 -47.00 1.69 -5.39
N THR A 168 -46.42 2.04 -4.24
CA THR A 168 -46.95 3.10 -3.36
C THR A 168 -45.89 4.14 -3.12
N LYS A 169 -46.20 5.39 -3.45
CA LYS A 169 -45.52 6.57 -2.91
C LYS A 169 -46.35 7.08 -1.73
N LYS A 170 -45.74 7.22 -0.56
CA LYS A 170 -46.37 7.74 0.66
C LYS A 170 -45.55 8.90 1.20
N ASP A 171 -46.20 10.04 1.38
CA ASP A 171 -45.61 11.23 1.96
C ASP A 171 -46.39 11.55 3.25
N ASP A 172 -45.84 11.20 4.42
CA ASP A 172 -46.43 11.49 5.73
C ASP A 172 -45.80 12.76 6.31
N THR A 173 -46.61 13.75 6.66
CA THR A 173 -46.14 15.01 7.25
C THR A 173 -46.83 15.27 8.58
N GLY A 174 -46.03 15.60 9.62
CA GLY A 174 -46.55 15.76 10.97
C GLY A 174 -47.30 17.07 11.24
N GLN A 175 -47.01 18.13 10.48
CA GLN A 175 -47.65 19.44 10.66
C GLN A 175 -48.16 20.01 9.33
N THR A 176 -47.26 20.50 8.47
CA THR A 176 -47.64 21.22 7.24
C THR A 176 -46.90 20.68 6.04
N ALA A 177 -47.63 20.30 5.00
CA ALA A 177 -47.11 20.09 3.67
C ALA A 177 -47.61 21.21 2.75
N ILE A 178 -46.69 21.91 2.07
CA ILE A 178 -47.02 22.98 1.12
C ILE A 178 -46.55 22.55 -0.26
N TYR A 179 -47.48 22.53 -1.21
CA TYR A 179 -47.21 22.31 -2.61
C TYR A 179 -47.65 23.55 -3.37
N SER A 180 -46.70 24.25 -3.97
CA SER A 180 -46.96 25.44 -4.77
C SER A 180 -46.38 25.21 -6.16
N ALA A 181 -47.21 25.40 -7.17
CA ALA A 181 -46.81 25.51 -8.56
C ALA A 181 -47.07 26.96 -9.01
N GLY A 182 -46.20 27.48 -9.88
CA GLY A 182 -46.42 28.78 -10.52
C GLY A 182 -47.57 28.74 -11.51
#